data_AF-A0A662PKX0-F1
#
_entry.id   AF-A0A662PKX0-F1
#
_cell.length_a   1.000
_cell.length_b   1.000
_cell.length_c   1.000
_cell.angle_alpha   90.00
_cell.angle_beta   90.00
_cell.angle_gamma   90.00
#
_symmetry.space_group_name_H-M   'P 1'
#
loop_
_entity.id
_entity.type
_entity.pdbx_description
1 polymer ?
#
loop_
_entity_poly.entity_id
_entity_poly.type
_entity_poly.pdbx_seq_one_letter_code
_entity_poly.pdbx_strand_id
1 'polypeptide(L)'
;MGFSKLEKLFGRVKVKPLPKPVKATLINGQQILVEGFVDAELTLKNGYIVSERIYLSRDMVEEAEVEGRKIRIPDLIIGAPTMETWGIELDLKKGDIVVRGTCIF
;
A
#
# COMPACT_ATOMS: atom_id res chain seq x y z
N MET A 1 1.41 0.73 4.84
CA MET A 1 2.58 1.63 5.02
C MET A 1 2.87 1.80 6.51
N GLY A 2 4.09 2.21 6.89
CA GLY A 2 4.44 2.53 8.28
C GLY A 2 4.09 3.97 8.68
N PHE A 3 3.69 4.21 9.93
CA PHE A 3 3.44 5.59 10.43
C PHE A 3 4.68 6.48 10.31
N SER A 4 5.83 5.99 10.79
CA SER A 4 7.11 6.72 10.71
C SER A 4 7.52 7.00 9.27
N LYS A 5 7.25 6.05 8.36
CA LYS A 5 7.53 6.20 6.93
C LYS A 5 6.68 7.30 6.28
N LEU A 6 5.39 7.33 6.60
CA LEU A 6 4.48 8.39 6.14
C LEU A 6 4.98 9.76 6.60
N GLU A 7 5.32 9.90 7.88
CA GLU A 7 5.78 11.17 8.44
C GLU A 7 7.12 11.62 7.83
N LYS A 8 8.04 10.69 7.59
CA LYS A 8 9.32 10.97 6.94
C LYS A 8 9.17 11.46 5.50
N LEU A 9 8.19 10.92 4.75
CA LEU A 9 7.99 11.25 3.34
C LEU A 9 7.14 12.51 3.13
N PHE A 10 6.13 12.73 3.98
CA PHE A 10 5.11 13.75 3.78
C PHE A 10 4.98 14.76 4.94
N GLY A 11 5.83 14.65 5.96
CA GLY A 11 5.72 15.44 7.18
C GLY A 11 4.53 15.04 8.04
N ARG A 12 4.04 15.97 8.88
CA ARG A 12 2.97 15.67 9.81
C ARG A 12 1.61 15.58 9.09
N VAL A 13 1.14 14.36 8.86
CA VAL A 13 -0.14 14.07 8.22
C VAL A 13 -1.21 13.74 9.27
N LYS A 14 -2.43 14.24 9.08
CA LYS A 14 -3.57 13.89 9.93
C LYS A 14 -4.04 12.46 9.61
N VAL A 15 -3.71 11.52 10.49
CA VAL A 15 -4.15 10.12 10.39
C VAL A 15 -5.54 9.93 11.01
N LYS A 16 -6.40 9.14 10.34
CA LYS A 16 -7.68 8.69 10.89
C LYS A 16 -7.50 7.31 11.54
N PRO A 17 -7.94 7.11 12.80
CA PRO A 17 -7.90 5.80 13.43
C PRO A 17 -8.93 4.87 12.79
N LEU A 18 -8.62 3.58 12.75
CA LEU A 18 -9.63 2.55 12.50
C LEU A 18 -10.51 2.36 13.74
N PRO A 19 -11.81 2.03 13.58
CA PRO A 19 -12.67 1.72 14.73
C PRO A 19 -12.13 0.57 15.59
N LYS A 20 -11.43 -0.37 14.96
CA LYS A 20 -10.73 -1.47 15.61
C LYS A 20 -9.47 -1.83 14.80
N PRO A 21 -8.34 -2.12 15.45
CA PRO A 21 -7.17 -2.63 14.74
C PRO A 21 -7.45 -3.93 13.99
N VAL A 22 -6.88 -4.07 12.81
CA VAL A 22 -7.02 -5.25 11.94
C VAL A 22 -5.66 -5.93 11.80
N LYS A 23 -5.64 -7.26 11.92
CA LYS A 23 -4.42 -8.04 11.66
C LYS A 23 -4.19 -8.18 10.17
N ALA A 24 -2.97 -7.96 9.73
CA ALA A 24 -2.51 -8.28 8.38
C ALA A 24 -1.23 -9.12 8.45
N THR A 25 -0.97 -9.90 7.40
CA THR A 25 0.22 -10.74 7.29
C THR A 25 1.10 -10.19 6.17
N LEU A 26 2.37 -9.91 6.49
CA LEU A 26 3.37 -9.48 5.53
C LEU A 26 3.92 -10.67 4.71
N ILE A 27 4.67 -10.37 3.66
CA ILE A 27 5.23 -11.39 2.74
C ILE A 27 6.16 -12.40 3.42
N ASN A 28 6.78 -12.03 4.55
CA ASN A 28 7.61 -12.91 5.38
C ASN A 28 6.80 -13.69 6.43
N GLY A 29 5.47 -13.62 6.42
CA GLY A 29 4.60 -14.27 7.40
C GLY A 29 4.43 -13.50 8.72
N GLN A 30 5.12 -12.37 8.92
CA GLN A 30 4.95 -11.54 10.11
C GLN A 30 3.52 -11.00 10.19
N GLN A 31 2.90 -11.14 11.36
CA GLN A 31 1.63 -10.46 11.64
C GLN A 31 1.89 -9.02 12.11
N ILE A 32 1.16 -8.08 11.53
CA ILE A 32 1.17 -6.67 11.91
C ILE A 32 -0.23 -6.21 12.27
N LEU A 33 -0.32 -5.17 13.11
CA LEU A 33 -1.58 -4.49 13.40
C LEU A 33 -1.72 -3.23 12.56
N VAL A 34 -2.78 -3.18 11.78
CA VAL A 34 -3.23 -1.99 11.06
C VAL A 34 -4.17 -1.21 11.97
N GLU A 35 -3.84 0.03 12.26
CA GLU A 35 -4.52 0.82 13.31
C GLU A 35 -5.16 2.10 12.78
N GLY A 36 -4.79 2.54 11.58
CA GLY A 36 -5.29 3.79 11.00
C GLY A 36 -5.11 3.84 9.50
N PHE A 37 -5.56 4.94 8.92
CA PHE A 37 -5.42 5.22 7.50
C PHE A 37 -5.38 6.72 7.22
N VAL A 38 -4.90 7.06 6.03
CA VAL A 38 -5.07 8.38 5.42
C VAL A 38 -5.81 8.22 4.10
N ASP A 39 -6.66 9.17 3.75
CA ASP A 39 -7.18 9.26 2.38
C ASP A 39 -6.08 9.91 1.52
N ALA A 40 -5.81 9.32 0.37
CA ALA A 40 -4.75 9.75 -0.52
C ALA A 40 -5.19 9.70 -1.98
N GLU A 41 -4.57 10.54 -2.81
CA GLU A 41 -4.60 10.41 -4.26
C GLU A 41 -3.30 9.79 -4.74
N LEU A 42 -3.42 8.78 -5.58
CA LEU A 42 -2.31 8.10 -6.25
C LEU A 42 -2.33 8.50 -7.72
N THR A 43 -1.29 9.20 -8.17
CA THR A 43 -1.09 9.51 -9.59
C THR A 43 -0.21 8.44 -10.23
N LEU A 44 -0.77 7.69 -11.18
CA LEU A 44 -0.04 6.71 -11.97
C LEU A 44 0.76 7.38 -13.09
N LYS A 45 1.75 6.68 -13.64
CA LYS A 45 2.66 7.21 -14.69
C LYS A 45 1.94 7.74 -15.93
N ASN A 46 0.81 7.14 -16.28
CA ASN A 46 -0.03 7.57 -17.41
C ASN A 46 -0.95 8.76 -17.08
N GLY A 47 -0.80 9.38 -15.91
CA GLY A 47 -1.61 10.50 -15.44
C GLY A 47 -2.96 10.09 -14.83
N TYR A 48 -3.27 8.80 -14.78
CA TYR A 48 -4.49 8.31 -14.14
C TYR A 48 -4.43 8.52 -12.62
N ILE A 49 -5.49 9.08 -12.04
CA ILE A 49 -5.57 9.40 -10.61
C ILE A 49 -6.55 8.46 -9.93
N VAL A 50 -6.13 7.90 -8.80
CA VAL A 50 -6.92 6.99 -7.97
C VAL A 50 -7.03 7.56 -6.56
N SER A 51 -8.25 7.64 -6.03
CA SER A 51 -8.49 8.05 -4.65
C SER A 51 -8.68 6.81 -3.77
N GLU A 52 -7.80 6.60 -2.80
CA GLU A 52 -7.81 5.40 -1.97
C GLU A 52 -7.33 5.67 -0.53
N ARG A 53 -7.67 4.75 0.38
CA ARG A 53 -7.16 4.75 1.75
C ARG A 53 -5.82 4.02 1.82
N ILE A 54 -4.80 4.73 2.29
CA ILE A 54 -3.52 4.11 2.66
C ILE A 54 -3.58 3.70 4.13
N TYR A 55 -3.60 2.40 4.36
CA TYR A 55 -3.59 1.80 5.69
C TYR A 55 -2.21 1.86 6.33
N LEU A 56 -2.20 2.12 7.64
CA LEU A 56 -1.02 2.40 8.45
C LEU A 56 -0.87 1.42 9.61
N SER A 57 0.36 0.96 9.81
CA SER A 57 0.76 0.09 10.91
C SER A 57 2.03 0.61 11.57
N ARG A 58 2.12 0.53 12.90
CA ARG A 58 3.36 0.84 13.64
C ARG A 58 4.37 -0.30 13.57
N ASP A 59 3.88 -1.51 13.31
CA ASP A 59 4.67 -2.74 13.25
C ASP A 59 5.30 -2.97 11.87
N MET A 60 5.15 -2.01 10.95
CA MET A 60 5.73 -2.10 9.61
C MET A 60 7.26 -2.03 9.68
N VAL A 61 7.92 -3.06 9.17
CA VAL A 61 9.38 -3.17 9.10
C VAL A 61 9.91 -2.61 7.77
N GLU A 62 11.13 -2.07 7.78
CA GLU A 62 11.79 -1.62 6.54
C GLU A 62 12.44 -2.79 5.76
N GLU A 63 12.86 -3.83 6.47
CA GLU A 63 13.46 -5.04 5.90
C GLU A 63 12.80 -6.29 6.48
N ALA A 64 12.74 -7.33 5.66
CA ALA A 64 12.22 -8.64 6.02
C ALA A 64 13.10 -9.75 5.46
N GLU A 65 13.22 -10.86 6.17
CA GLU A 65 13.84 -12.07 5.63
C GLU A 65 12.78 -12.90 4.90
N VAL A 66 13.02 -13.17 3.62
CA VAL A 66 12.17 -14.01 2.77
C VAL A 66 13.08 -15.02 2.09
N GLU A 67 12.82 -16.31 2.32
CA GLU A 67 13.60 -17.42 1.74
C GLU A 67 15.12 -17.30 1.98
N GLY A 68 15.52 -16.90 3.19
CA GLY A 68 16.93 -16.72 3.58
C GLY A 68 17.60 -15.47 3.00
N ARG A 69 16.84 -14.58 2.34
CA ARG A 69 17.34 -13.31 1.81
C ARG A 69 16.71 -12.14 2.54
N LYS A 70 17.53 -11.16 2.92
CA LYS A 70 17.01 -9.85 3.37
C LYS A 70 16.49 -9.09 2.16
N ILE A 71 15.21 -8.75 2.19
CA ILE A 71 14.55 -7.89 1.21
C ILE A 71 14.09 -6.61 1.87
N ARG A 72 14.18 -5.50 1.15
CA ARG A 72 13.59 -4.24 1.58
C ARG A 72 12.10 -4.24 1.28
N ILE A 73 11.28 -3.97 2.28
CA ILE A 73 9.84 -3.85 2.11
C ILE A 73 9.53 -2.54 1.37
N PRO A 74 8.62 -2.54 0.39
CA PRO A 74 8.20 -1.31 -0.29
C PRO A 74 7.62 -0.29 0.69
N ASP A 75 7.88 1.00 0.43
CA ASP A 75 7.36 2.09 1.25
C ASP A 75 5.82 2.13 1.24
N LEU A 76 5.21 1.74 0.10
CA LEU A 76 3.78 1.56 -0.10
C LEU A 76 3.54 0.22 -0.81
N ILE A 77 2.59 -0.55 -0.31
CA ILE A 77 2.13 -1.80 -0.93
C ILE A 77 0.72 -1.53 -1.46
N ILE A 78 0.51 -1.76 -2.75
CA ILE A 78 -0.81 -1.73 -3.37
C ILE A 78 -1.33 -3.16 -3.42
N GLY A 79 -2.45 -3.42 -2.75
CA GLY A 79 -3.07 -4.74 -2.71
C GLY A 79 -3.90 -5.03 -3.96
N ALA A 80 -4.13 -6.32 -4.21
CA ALA A 80 -5.00 -6.78 -5.29
C ALA A 80 -6.40 -6.13 -5.29
N PRO A 81 -7.08 -5.89 -4.14
CA PRO A 81 -8.38 -5.21 -4.13
C PRO A 81 -8.35 -3.83 -4.77
N THR A 82 -7.35 -3.00 -4.46
CA THR A 82 -7.18 -1.68 -5.09
C THR A 82 -6.95 -1.83 -6.59
N MET A 83 -6.10 -2.79 -7.00
CA MET A 83 -5.84 -3.01 -8.42
C MET A 83 -7.11 -3.44 -9.17
N GLU A 84 -7.90 -4.34 -8.59
CA GLU A 84 -9.15 -4.84 -9.16
C GLU A 84 -10.21 -3.74 -9.28
N THR A 85 -10.45 -2.97 -8.21
CA THR A 85 -11.42 -1.87 -8.20
C THR A 85 -11.14 -0.87 -9.33
N TRP A 86 -9.86 -0.50 -9.51
CA TRP A 86 -9.45 0.52 -10.45
C TRP A 86 -9.02 -0.02 -11.83
N GLY A 87 -9.14 -1.34 -12.06
CA GLY A 87 -8.74 -1.99 -13.31
C GLY A 87 -7.26 -1.80 -13.65
N ILE A 88 -6.40 -1.81 -12.64
CA ILE A 88 -4.95 -1.67 -12.75
C ILE A 88 -4.35 -3.06 -13.01
N GLU A 89 -3.70 -3.23 -14.15
CA GLU A 89 -3.00 -4.44 -14.55
C GLU A 89 -1.49 -4.18 -14.74
N LEU A 90 -0.69 -5.22 -14.54
CA LEU A 90 0.75 -5.19 -14.80
C LEU A 90 1.03 -5.84 -16.17
N ASP A 91 1.59 -5.09 -17.11
CA ASP A 91 2.19 -5.63 -18.32
C ASP A 91 3.61 -6.10 -18.00
N LEU A 92 3.74 -7.39 -17.68
CA LEU A 92 5.03 -8.00 -17.31
C LEU A 92 6.04 -8.04 -18.47
N LYS A 93 5.58 -7.96 -19.73
CA LYS A 93 6.47 -7.96 -20.90
C LYS A 93 7.14 -6.60 -21.08
N LYS A 94 6.38 -5.53 -20.86
CA LYS A 94 6.87 -4.14 -20.99
C LYS A 94 7.42 -3.58 -19.67
N GLY A 95 7.09 -4.21 -18.55
CA GLY A 95 7.39 -3.67 -17.22
C GLY A 95 6.59 -2.40 -16.93
N ASP A 96 5.34 -2.35 -17.37
CA ASP A 96 4.49 -1.14 -17.29
C ASP A 96 3.12 -1.43 -16.65
N ILE A 97 2.39 -0.37 -16.33
CA ILE A 97 1.04 -0.43 -15.76
C ILE A 97 0.01 -0.10 -16.84
N VAL A 98 -1.01 -0.94 -16.99
CA VAL A 98 -2.14 -0.71 -17.89
C VAL A 98 -3.38 -0.47 -17.03
N VAL A 99 -4.16 0.56 -17.37
CA VAL A 99 -5.45 0.84 -16.74
C VAL A 99 -6.54 0.50 -17.74
N ARG A 100 -7.36 -0.52 -17.44
CA ARG A 100 -8.45 -0.96 -18.32
C ARG A 100 -9.80 -0.27 -18.05
N GLY A 101 -9.88 0.48 -16.96
CA GLY A 101 -11.10 1.17 -16.53
C GLY A 101 -11.66 0.58 -15.24
N THR A 102 -12.45 1.39 -14.55
CA THR A 102 -12.93 1.09 -13.20
C THR A 102 -14.22 0.26 -13.23
N CYS A 103 -14.30 -0.76 -12.38
CA CYS A 103 -15.56 -1.42 -12.06
C CYS A 103 -16.13 -0.78 -10.78
N ILE A 104 -16.90 0.30 -10.94
CA ILE A 104 -17.67 0.88 -9.83
C ILE A 104 -19.07 0.26 -9.87
N PHE A 105 -19.38 -0.60 -8.90
CA PHE A 105 -20.74 -1.09 -8.63
C PHE A 105 -21.34 -0.33 -7.45
#